data_AF-A0A367ISX8-F1
#
_entry.id   AF-A0A367ISX8-F1
#
_cell.length_a   1.000
_cell.length_b   1.000
_cell.length_c   1.000
_cell.angle_alpha   90.00
_cell.angle_beta   90.00
_cell.angle_gamma   90.00
#
_symmetry.space_group_name_H-M   'P 1'
#
loop_
_entity.id
_entity.type
_entity.pdbx_description
1 polymer ?
#
loop_
_entity_poly.entity_id
_entity_poly.type
_entity_poly.pdbx_seq_one_letter_code
_entity_poly.pdbx_strand_id
1 'polypeptide(L)'
;FQSGFFFRHPLMDQFDYYWRVEPHVKFNCDIDYDPFRVMRERDLKYGFAISLTEYGNTIPTLWNTVKEFIKKYPQHVIPATSSDSLMNWITNDGGESYNLCHFWSNFEIASLAWLRSQAYLDYFNHLDKSGGFFYERWGDAPVHSIAAALMLKKSEVHFFYDMGYYHNPFKQCPNEPAWLPVEKCSCDPTDSIDKHWWSCTPQFLDLVGKKSTDFLITERN
;
A
#
# COMPACT_ATOMS: atom_id res chain seq x y z
N PHE A 1 13.18 -2.13 -10.70
CA PHE A 1 13.87 -1.06 -9.93
C PHE A 1 13.11 -0.72 -8.65
N GLN A 2 11.85 -0.25 -8.76
CA GLN A 2 11.04 0.14 -7.59
C GLN A 2 10.85 -1.00 -6.58
N SER A 3 10.69 -2.25 -7.03
CA SER A 3 10.51 -3.39 -6.13
C SER A 3 11.71 -3.78 -5.25
N GLY A 4 12.91 -3.25 -5.48
CA GLY A 4 14.10 -3.82 -4.82
C GLY A 4 15.35 -2.97 -4.72
N PHE A 5 15.41 -1.83 -5.40
CA PHE A 5 16.68 -1.10 -5.55
C PHE A 5 16.61 0.36 -5.13
N PHE A 6 15.50 1.09 -5.30
CA PHE A 6 15.47 2.53 -5.02
C PHE A 6 15.83 2.85 -3.56
N PHE A 7 15.33 2.05 -2.61
CA PHE A 7 15.61 2.20 -1.17
C PHE A 7 17.05 1.84 -0.77
N ARG A 8 17.85 1.30 -1.71
CA ARG A 8 19.29 1.00 -1.56
C ARG A 8 20.18 2.05 -2.24
N HIS A 9 19.60 3.04 -2.91
CA HIS A 9 20.38 4.09 -3.54
C HIS A 9 21.08 4.92 -2.45
N PRO A 10 22.38 5.28 -2.59
CA PRO A 10 23.12 5.96 -1.52
C PRO A 10 22.49 7.26 -1.00
N LEU A 11 21.77 7.98 -1.86
CA LEU A 11 21.01 9.18 -1.45
C LEU A 11 19.91 8.89 -0.43
N MET A 12 19.44 7.64 -0.35
CA MET A 12 18.42 7.18 0.58
C MET A 12 19.00 6.75 1.93
N ASP A 13 20.33 6.61 2.08
CA ASP A 13 20.95 6.03 3.29
C ASP A 13 20.73 6.89 4.54
N GLN A 14 20.57 8.21 4.35
CA GLN A 14 20.36 9.17 5.43
C GLN A 14 18.89 9.34 5.86
N PHE A 15 17.95 8.60 5.26
CA PHE A 15 16.51 8.74 5.53
C PHE A 15 15.91 7.47 6.14
N ASP A 16 14.90 7.66 7.00
CA ASP A 16 14.09 6.59 7.60
C ASP A 16 12.82 6.29 6.79
N TYR A 17 12.27 7.31 6.14
CA TYR A 17 11.02 7.28 5.39
C TYR A 17 11.20 7.94 4.04
N TYR A 18 10.34 7.58 3.09
CA TYR A 18 10.24 8.24 1.79
C TYR A 18 8.76 8.48 1.45
N TRP A 19 8.50 9.47 0.61
CA TRP A 19 7.23 9.67 -0.05
C TRP A 19 7.47 9.64 -1.56
N ARG A 20 6.89 8.66 -2.25
CA ARG A 20 6.95 8.58 -3.71
C ARG A 20 6.00 9.59 -4.34
N VAL A 21 6.53 10.32 -5.32
CA VAL A 21 5.79 11.28 -6.14
C VAL A 21 6.11 10.99 -7.61
N GLU A 22 5.08 10.69 -8.40
CA GLU A 22 5.19 10.50 -9.85
C GLU A 22 4.86 11.81 -10.61
N PRO A 23 5.28 11.95 -11.87
CA PRO A 23 4.83 13.04 -12.72
C PRO A 23 3.31 13.04 -12.93
N HIS A 24 2.75 14.22 -13.21
CA HIS A 24 1.32 14.41 -13.54
C HIS A 24 0.32 14.00 -12.44
N VAL A 25 0.77 13.85 -11.20
CA VAL A 25 -0.12 13.70 -10.04
C VAL A 25 -0.77 15.03 -9.67
N LYS A 26 -1.88 14.96 -8.94
CA LYS A 26 -2.48 16.13 -8.26
C LYS A 26 -2.73 15.80 -6.80
N PHE A 27 -2.36 16.72 -5.93
CA PHE A 27 -2.82 16.76 -4.54
C PHE A 27 -3.95 17.76 -4.48
N ASN A 28 -5.16 17.25 -4.24
CA ASN A 28 -6.39 18.02 -4.36
C ASN A 28 -6.80 18.68 -3.06
N CYS A 29 -6.24 18.31 -1.91
CA CYS A 29 -6.48 18.91 -0.59
C CYS A 29 -5.18 19.49 -0.02
N ASP A 30 -5.30 20.51 0.83
CA ASP A 30 -4.18 21.02 1.63
C ASP A 30 -3.75 19.95 2.65
N ILE A 31 -2.45 19.79 2.85
CA ILE A 31 -1.87 18.92 3.87
C ILE A 31 -1.15 19.83 4.87
N ASP A 32 -1.74 20.03 6.05
CA ASP A 32 -1.24 20.96 7.09
C ASP A 32 -0.47 20.30 8.23
N TYR A 33 -0.27 18.98 8.16
CA TYR A 33 0.53 18.22 9.11
C TYR A 33 1.79 17.67 8.44
N ASP A 34 2.76 17.27 9.26
CA ASP A 34 3.96 16.56 8.79
C ASP A 34 3.66 15.05 8.69
N PRO A 35 3.52 14.48 7.48
CA PRO A 35 3.19 13.06 7.34
C PRO A 35 4.30 12.14 7.83
N PHE A 36 5.58 12.53 7.73
CA PHE A 36 6.68 11.72 8.23
C PHE A 36 6.71 11.68 9.76
N ARG A 37 6.36 12.80 10.40
CA ARG A 37 6.16 12.83 11.85
C ARG A 37 5.03 11.89 12.26
N VAL A 38 3.89 11.90 11.55
CA VAL A 38 2.78 10.97 11.83
C VAL A 38 3.23 9.51 11.67
N MET A 39 3.95 9.19 10.59
CA MET A 39 4.48 7.85 10.36
C MET A 39 5.38 7.40 11.51
N ARG A 40 6.25 8.28 12.01
CA ARG A 40 7.15 7.98 13.12
C ARG A 40 6.42 7.86 14.46
N GLU A 41 5.54 8.80 14.81
CA GLU A 41 4.86 8.86 16.11
C GLU A 41 3.82 7.73 16.27
N ARG A 42 3.22 7.27 15.18
CA ARG A 42 2.23 6.17 15.17
C ARG A 42 2.83 4.80 14.81
N ASP A 43 4.17 4.71 14.70
CA ASP A 43 4.92 3.51 14.31
C ASP A 43 4.45 2.86 12.99
N LEU A 44 4.01 3.69 12.04
CA LEU A 44 3.53 3.23 10.74
C LEU A 44 4.70 2.86 9.84
N LYS A 45 4.49 1.84 9.00
CA LYS A 45 5.49 1.32 8.06
C LYS A 45 5.09 1.53 6.61
N TYR A 46 3.79 1.51 6.30
CA TYR A 46 3.30 1.70 4.94
C TYR A 46 2.03 2.55 4.91
N GLY A 47 1.99 3.52 4.02
CA GLY A 47 0.86 4.41 3.85
C GLY A 47 0.48 4.56 2.38
N PHE A 48 -0.82 4.49 2.09
CA PHE A 48 -1.36 4.54 0.73
C PHE A 48 -2.54 5.50 0.63
N ALA A 49 -2.84 5.98 -0.58
CA ALA A 49 -4.04 6.78 -0.88
C ALA A 49 -5.03 6.05 -1.81
N ILE A 50 -4.56 5.10 -2.63
CA ILE A 50 -5.43 4.33 -3.54
C ILE A 50 -5.07 2.84 -3.44
N SER A 51 -6.08 1.98 -3.49
CA SER A 51 -5.91 0.54 -3.69
C SER A 51 -6.90 0.00 -4.72
N LEU A 52 -6.45 -0.95 -5.55
CA LEU A 52 -7.21 -1.51 -6.66
C LEU A 52 -6.78 -2.94 -6.97
N THR A 53 -7.50 -3.64 -7.85
CA THR A 53 -7.10 -4.98 -8.29
C THR A 53 -6.17 -4.94 -9.50
N GLU A 54 -5.15 -5.76 -9.52
CA GLU A 54 -4.23 -5.88 -10.66
C GLU A 54 -4.90 -6.62 -11.83
N TYR A 55 -4.40 -6.39 -13.04
CA TYR A 55 -4.71 -7.23 -14.19
C TYR A 55 -3.99 -8.58 -14.07
N GLY A 56 -4.73 -9.66 -13.76
CA GLY A 56 -4.14 -10.98 -13.51
C GLY A 56 -3.21 -11.52 -14.61
N ASN A 57 -3.46 -11.17 -15.89
CA ASN A 57 -2.62 -11.56 -17.03
C ASN A 57 -1.18 -11.01 -16.96
N THR A 58 -0.92 -10.03 -16.09
CA THR A 58 0.41 -9.41 -15.93
C THR A 58 1.27 -10.10 -14.89
N ILE A 59 0.64 -10.90 -14.03
CA ILE A 59 1.23 -11.56 -12.87
C ILE A 59 0.79 -13.04 -12.74
N PRO A 60 0.64 -13.83 -13.82
CA PRO A 60 0.06 -15.17 -13.75
C PRO A 60 0.79 -16.14 -12.83
N THR A 61 2.11 -15.99 -12.62
CA THR A 61 2.85 -16.87 -11.69
C THR A 61 3.23 -16.22 -10.36
N LEU A 62 2.98 -14.90 -10.18
CA LEU A 62 3.41 -14.16 -8.99
C LEU A 62 2.97 -14.82 -7.69
N TRP A 63 1.68 -15.16 -7.56
CA TRP A 63 1.18 -15.77 -6.32
C TRP A 63 1.76 -17.16 -6.05
N ASN A 64 1.99 -17.96 -7.08
CA ASN A 64 2.61 -19.28 -6.89
C ASN A 64 4.06 -19.13 -6.40
N THR A 65 4.82 -18.19 -6.97
CA THR A 65 6.17 -17.85 -6.46
C THR A 65 6.10 -17.30 -5.02
N VAL A 66 5.09 -16.51 -4.67
CA VAL A 66 4.89 -16.05 -3.29
C VAL A 66 4.60 -17.23 -2.35
N LYS A 67 3.79 -18.20 -2.74
CA LYS A 67 3.54 -19.41 -1.94
C LYS A 67 4.82 -20.22 -1.71
N GLU A 68 5.69 -20.31 -2.71
CA GLU A 68 7.02 -20.92 -2.57
C GLU A 68 7.89 -20.16 -1.55
N PHE A 69 7.87 -18.82 -1.59
CA PHE A 69 8.52 -17.98 -0.58
C PHE A 69 7.97 -18.25 0.83
N ILE A 70 6.65 -18.24 1.02
CA ILE A 70 6.00 -18.47 2.32
C ILE A 70 6.41 -19.84 2.88
N LYS A 71 6.43 -20.88 2.05
CA LYS A 71 6.87 -22.22 2.44
C LYS A 71 8.34 -22.26 2.84
N LYS A 72 9.19 -21.51 2.14
CA LYS A 72 10.64 -21.48 2.37
C LYS A 72 11.04 -20.62 3.57
N TYR A 73 10.30 -19.55 3.84
CA TYR A 73 10.61 -18.57 4.89
C TYR A 73 9.39 -18.29 5.79
N PRO A 74 8.82 -19.31 6.47
CA PRO A 74 7.64 -19.12 7.32
C PRO A 74 7.90 -18.12 8.46
N GLN A 75 9.16 -17.98 8.91
CA GLN A 75 9.56 -17.02 9.96
C GLN A 75 9.43 -15.55 9.55
N HIS A 76 9.33 -15.25 8.24
CA HIS A 76 9.18 -13.89 7.73
C HIS A 76 7.71 -13.48 7.59
N VAL A 77 6.77 -14.38 7.85
CA VAL A 77 5.35 -14.19 7.56
C VAL A 77 4.54 -14.12 8.86
N ILE A 78 3.74 -13.08 9.01
CA ILE A 78 2.72 -13.01 10.06
C ILE A 78 1.64 -14.05 9.72
N PRO A 79 1.40 -15.06 10.58
CA PRO A 79 0.44 -16.11 10.29
C PRO A 79 -0.96 -15.55 10.00
N ALA A 80 -1.65 -16.12 9.02
CA ALA A 80 -3.02 -15.69 8.66
C ALA A 80 -4.03 -15.84 9.81
N THR A 81 -3.73 -16.68 10.79
CA THR A 81 -4.53 -16.87 12.02
C THR A 81 -4.33 -15.76 13.05
N SER A 82 -3.34 -14.88 12.87
CA SER A 82 -3.12 -13.73 13.75
C SER A 82 -4.18 -12.67 13.52
N SER A 83 -4.68 -12.06 14.60
CA SER A 83 -5.61 -10.91 14.54
C SER A 83 -5.01 -9.72 13.79
N ASP A 84 -3.69 -9.63 13.78
CA ASP A 84 -2.91 -8.54 13.18
C ASP A 84 -2.58 -8.79 11.71
N SER A 85 -2.95 -9.95 11.14
CA SER A 85 -2.58 -10.33 9.77
C SER A 85 -3.37 -9.55 8.72
N LEU A 86 -2.67 -9.13 7.67
CA LEU A 86 -3.25 -8.54 6.47
C LEU A 86 -3.55 -9.57 5.37
N MET A 87 -3.28 -10.87 5.61
CA MET A 87 -3.40 -11.91 4.58
C MET A 87 -4.79 -11.92 3.93
N ASN A 88 -5.86 -11.85 4.74
CA ASN A 88 -7.25 -11.86 4.24
C ASN A 88 -7.64 -10.64 3.39
N TRP A 89 -6.77 -9.62 3.28
CA TRP A 89 -6.98 -8.53 2.33
C TRP A 89 -6.59 -8.94 0.91
N ILE A 90 -5.57 -9.79 0.77
CA ILE A 90 -5.04 -10.23 -0.53
C ILE A 90 -5.52 -11.62 -0.94
N THR A 91 -6.25 -12.35 -0.09
CA THR A 91 -6.84 -13.66 -0.40
C THR A 91 -8.23 -13.80 0.17
N ASN A 92 -9.11 -14.46 -0.58
CA ASN A 92 -10.50 -14.74 -0.18
C ASN A 92 -10.71 -16.23 0.19
N ASP A 93 -9.68 -17.05 0.05
CA ASP A 93 -9.76 -18.52 0.12
C ASP A 93 -8.65 -19.12 0.99
N GLY A 94 -8.21 -18.37 2.02
CA GLY A 94 -7.22 -18.86 2.98
C GLY A 94 -5.79 -18.95 2.41
N GLY A 95 -5.50 -18.25 1.32
CA GLY A 95 -4.18 -18.18 0.69
C GLY A 95 -4.01 -19.09 -0.52
N GLU A 96 -5.05 -19.80 -0.94
CA GLU A 96 -4.99 -20.66 -2.13
C GLU A 96 -4.78 -19.83 -3.40
N SER A 97 -5.50 -18.72 -3.53
CA SER A 97 -5.39 -17.75 -4.62
C SER A 97 -5.19 -16.31 -4.15
N TYR A 98 -4.57 -15.51 -5.02
CA TYR A 98 -4.46 -14.06 -4.86
C TYR A 98 -5.69 -13.39 -5.47
N ASN A 99 -6.39 -12.56 -4.70
CA ASN A 99 -7.57 -11.83 -5.15
C ASN A 99 -7.22 -10.58 -5.99
N LEU A 100 -5.93 -10.37 -6.28
CA LEU A 100 -5.36 -9.30 -7.09
C LEU A 100 -5.30 -7.92 -6.40
N CYS A 101 -5.77 -7.79 -5.16
CA CYS A 101 -5.77 -6.51 -4.44
C CYS A 101 -4.37 -6.01 -4.08
N HIS A 102 -4.09 -4.76 -4.43
CA HIS A 102 -2.84 -4.09 -4.10
C HIS A 102 -3.04 -2.59 -3.82
N PHE A 103 -2.10 -2.02 -3.06
CA PHE A 103 -1.93 -0.58 -2.88
C PHE A 103 -1.23 -0.01 -4.09
N TRP A 104 -1.71 1.13 -4.58
CA TRP A 104 -1.23 1.71 -5.82
C TRP A 104 0.02 2.56 -5.57
N SER A 105 1.20 1.96 -5.78
CA SER A 105 2.49 2.47 -5.31
C SER A 105 2.94 3.82 -5.86
N ASN A 106 2.27 4.40 -6.88
CA ASN A 106 2.61 5.77 -7.30
C ASN A 106 2.40 6.81 -6.19
N PHE A 107 1.51 6.53 -5.23
CA PHE A 107 1.49 7.16 -3.92
C PHE A 107 1.89 6.11 -2.89
N GLU A 108 3.02 6.32 -2.22
CA GLU A 108 3.39 5.55 -1.05
C GLU A 108 4.25 6.43 -0.12
N ILE A 109 3.88 6.45 1.16
CA ILE A 109 4.71 6.98 2.24
C ILE A 109 5.10 5.78 3.08
N ALA A 110 6.38 5.43 3.14
CA ALA A 110 6.77 4.15 3.73
C ALA A 110 8.15 4.16 4.39
N SER A 111 8.34 3.21 5.29
CA SER A 111 9.57 3.01 6.05
C SER A 111 10.63 2.33 5.19
N LEU A 112 11.79 2.96 5.07
CA LEU A 112 12.97 2.39 4.43
C LEU A 112 13.55 1.25 5.27
N ALA A 113 13.41 1.29 6.60
CA ALA A 113 13.83 0.21 7.48
C ALA A 113 13.07 -1.10 7.21
N TRP A 114 11.76 -1.00 6.92
CA TRP A 114 10.97 -2.18 6.50
C TRP A 114 11.45 -2.74 5.16
N LEU A 115 11.64 -1.89 4.13
CA LEU A 115 12.14 -2.32 2.82
C LEU A 115 13.58 -2.89 2.88
N ARG A 116 14.39 -2.44 3.85
CA ARG A 116 15.75 -2.95 4.12
C ARG A 116 15.77 -4.16 5.06
N SER A 117 14.63 -4.58 5.60
CA SER A 117 14.55 -5.73 6.50
C SER A 117 14.96 -7.03 5.78
N GLN A 118 15.51 -7.98 6.54
CA GLN A 118 15.90 -9.28 5.97
C GLN A 118 14.71 -9.99 5.31
N ALA A 119 13.51 -9.87 5.89
CA ALA A 119 12.29 -10.45 5.35
C ALA A 119 11.96 -9.92 3.94
N TYR A 120 11.97 -8.59 3.76
CA TYR A 120 11.72 -7.98 2.45
C TYR A 120 12.83 -8.29 1.46
N LEU A 121 14.09 -8.27 1.89
CA LEU A 121 15.24 -8.59 1.03
C LEU A 121 15.20 -10.04 0.54
N ASP A 122 14.89 -11.00 1.41
CA ASP A 122 14.73 -12.41 1.03
C ASP A 122 13.55 -12.62 0.08
N TYR A 123 12.45 -11.91 0.30
CA TYR A 123 11.28 -11.92 -0.57
C TYR A 123 11.60 -11.38 -1.96
N PHE A 124 12.16 -10.17 -2.05
CA PHE A 124 12.56 -9.58 -3.32
C PHE A 124 13.58 -10.48 -4.05
N ASN A 125 14.60 -10.97 -3.36
CA ASN A 125 15.61 -11.85 -3.96
C ASN A 125 15.02 -13.18 -4.46
N HIS A 126 13.96 -13.68 -3.82
CA HIS A 126 13.25 -14.87 -4.28
C HIS A 126 12.47 -14.58 -5.58
N LEU A 127 11.75 -13.46 -5.64
CA LEU A 127 11.03 -13.02 -6.84
C LEU A 127 11.97 -12.66 -8.01
N ASP A 128 13.08 -11.98 -7.73
CA ASP A 128 14.05 -11.59 -8.76
C ASP A 128 14.65 -12.82 -9.46
N LYS A 129 14.94 -13.87 -8.68
CA LYS A 129 15.47 -15.14 -9.20
C LYS A 129 14.46 -15.97 -10.00
N SER A 130 13.15 -15.77 -9.81
CA SER A 130 12.14 -16.48 -10.61
C SER A 130 11.94 -15.85 -12.00
N GLY A 131 12.39 -14.61 -12.20
CA GLY A 131 12.41 -13.94 -13.49
C GLY A 131 11.07 -13.32 -13.92
N GLY A 132 10.04 -13.34 -13.07
CA GLY A 132 8.70 -12.82 -13.42
C GLY A 132 8.66 -11.32 -13.75
N PHE A 133 9.64 -10.54 -13.30
CA PHE A 133 9.79 -9.14 -13.72
C PHE A 133 10.06 -8.98 -15.23
N PHE A 134 10.67 -9.98 -15.88
CA PHE A 134 11.07 -9.92 -17.30
C PHE A 134 10.29 -10.90 -18.18
N TYR A 135 9.96 -12.09 -17.65
CA TYR A 135 9.17 -13.09 -18.38
C TYR A 135 7.66 -12.84 -18.29
N GLU A 136 7.23 -12.03 -17.31
CA GLU A 136 5.87 -11.50 -17.20
C GLU A 136 5.94 -9.96 -17.10
N ARG A 137 5.03 -9.33 -16.34
CA ARG A 137 5.02 -7.88 -16.14
C ARG A 137 4.72 -7.53 -14.69
N TRP A 138 5.47 -8.10 -13.76
CA TRP A 138 5.29 -7.85 -12.33
C TRP A 138 5.57 -6.39 -12.00
N GLY A 139 4.51 -5.66 -11.66
CA GLY A 139 4.61 -4.30 -11.15
C GLY A 139 5.14 -4.27 -9.72
N ASP A 140 5.77 -3.17 -9.33
CA ASP A 140 6.16 -2.96 -7.94
C ASP A 140 4.97 -2.82 -6.99
N ALA A 141 3.83 -2.32 -7.47
CA ALA A 141 2.62 -2.15 -6.67
C ALA A 141 2.11 -3.48 -6.05
N PRO A 142 1.85 -4.56 -6.82
CA PRO A 142 1.50 -5.85 -6.22
C PRO A 142 2.64 -6.46 -5.40
N VAL A 143 3.90 -6.25 -5.76
CA VAL A 143 5.05 -6.77 -5.00
C VAL A 143 5.15 -6.11 -3.60
N HIS A 144 5.05 -4.78 -3.51
CA HIS A 144 5.05 -4.06 -2.24
C HIS A 144 3.84 -4.44 -1.38
N SER A 145 2.67 -4.58 -2.01
CA SER A 145 1.42 -4.88 -1.32
C SER A 145 1.40 -6.28 -0.73
N ILE A 146 1.88 -7.27 -1.48
CA ILE A 146 2.02 -8.64 -0.96
C ILE A 146 3.06 -8.66 0.16
N ALA A 147 4.22 -8.02 0.00
CA ALA A 147 5.20 -7.94 1.09
C ALA A 147 4.62 -7.30 2.36
N ALA A 148 3.87 -6.20 2.22
CA ALA A 148 3.20 -5.53 3.34
C ALA A 148 2.19 -6.49 4.00
N ALA A 149 1.38 -7.19 3.19
CA ALA A 149 0.38 -8.12 3.71
C ALA A 149 0.98 -9.33 4.44
N LEU A 150 2.17 -9.78 4.01
CA LEU A 150 2.89 -10.89 4.63
C LEU A 150 3.62 -10.49 5.92
N MET A 151 4.18 -9.28 5.98
CA MET A 151 5.22 -8.92 6.96
C MET A 151 4.82 -7.83 7.94
N LEU A 152 3.78 -7.04 7.64
CA LEU A 152 3.32 -5.93 8.48
C LEU A 152 2.01 -6.27 9.20
N LYS A 153 1.85 -5.72 10.39
CA LYS A 153 0.59 -5.76 11.13
C LYS A 153 -0.42 -4.79 10.52
N LYS A 154 -1.70 -5.08 10.68
CA LYS A 154 -2.80 -4.15 10.34
C LYS A 154 -2.57 -2.74 10.89
N SER A 155 -2.06 -2.62 12.11
CA SER A 155 -1.79 -1.32 12.77
C SER A 155 -0.62 -0.55 12.18
N GLU A 156 0.25 -1.19 11.41
CA GLU A 156 1.42 -0.58 10.76
C GLU A 156 1.10 -0.04 9.37
N VAL A 157 -0.11 -0.28 8.86
CA VAL A 157 -0.57 0.19 7.54
C VAL A 157 -1.63 1.28 7.70
N HIS A 158 -1.44 2.39 6.98
CA HIS A 158 -2.29 3.58 7.07
C HIS A 158 -2.90 3.95 5.73
N PHE A 159 -4.21 4.21 5.73
CA PHE A 159 -4.90 4.80 4.58
C PHE A 159 -4.92 6.32 4.75
N PHE A 160 -4.15 7.05 3.95
CA PHE A 160 -4.14 8.52 3.92
C PHE A 160 -5.40 9.06 3.23
N TYR A 161 -6.55 8.80 3.85
CA TYR A 161 -7.86 9.18 3.36
C TYR A 161 -8.03 10.70 3.20
N ASP A 162 -7.35 11.48 4.04
CA ASP A 162 -7.37 12.94 4.04
C ASP A 162 -6.50 13.57 2.94
N MET A 163 -5.60 12.80 2.32
CA MET A 163 -4.76 13.27 1.22
C MET A 163 -5.43 13.05 -0.13
N GLY A 164 -6.34 13.96 -0.52
CA GLY A 164 -6.97 13.95 -1.85
C GLY A 164 -5.93 13.82 -2.96
N TYR A 165 -5.96 12.72 -3.70
CA TYR A 165 -4.88 12.34 -4.62
C TYR A 165 -5.41 11.86 -5.96
N TYR A 166 -4.76 12.30 -7.04
CA TYR A 166 -5.06 11.87 -8.39
C TYR A 166 -3.78 11.45 -9.12
N HIS A 167 -3.88 10.30 -9.77
CA HIS A 167 -2.96 9.86 -10.81
C HIS A 167 -3.80 9.19 -11.90
N ASN A 168 -3.63 9.59 -13.16
CA ASN A 168 -4.51 9.14 -14.24
C ASN A 168 -4.64 7.59 -14.28
N PRO A 169 -5.87 7.03 -14.39
CA PRO A 169 -7.17 7.72 -14.46
C PRO A 169 -7.89 7.88 -13.10
N PHE A 170 -7.29 7.42 -12.00
CA PHE A 170 -7.97 7.28 -10.72
C PHE A 170 -7.76 8.47 -9.79
N LYS A 171 -8.77 8.71 -8.97
CA LYS A 171 -8.82 9.78 -7.98
C LYS A 171 -9.26 9.18 -6.66
N GLN A 172 -8.60 9.51 -5.56
CA GLN A 172 -9.15 9.42 -4.23
C GLN A 172 -9.54 10.84 -3.80
N CYS A 173 -10.72 10.98 -3.22
CA CYS A 173 -11.18 12.24 -2.66
C CYS A 173 -11.94 11.99 -1.35
N PRO A 174 -11.58 12.69 -0.24
CA PRO A 174 -12.38 12.67 0.98
C PRO A 174 -13.83 13.08 0.70
N ASN A 175 -14.80 12.56 1.45
CA ASN A 175 -16.23 12.69 1.13
C ASN A 175 -17.08 13.36 2.22
N GLU A 176 -16.46 13.90 3.27
CA GLU A 176 -17.14 14.56 4.36
C GLU A 176 -17.44 16.03 3.96
N PRO A 177 -18.71 16.42 3.75
CA PRO A 177 -19.03 17.73 3.18
C PRO A 177 -18.58 18.92 4.04
N ALA A 178 -18.49 18.73 5.36
CA ALA A 178 -17.98 19.73 6.28
C ALA A 178 -16.46 19.94 6.16
N TRP A 179 -15.73 18.94 5.67
CA TRP A 179 -14.27 18.95 5.55
C TRP A 179 -13.78 19.58 4.26
N LEU A 180 -14.48 19.40 3.13
CA LEU A 180 -14.03 19.92 1.83
C LEU A 180 -13.65 21.42 1.85
N PRO A 181 -14.40 22.31 2.55
CA PRO A 181 -14.00 23.71 2.68
C PRO A 181 -12.82 23.94 3.63
N VAL A 182 -12.68 23.13 4.68
CA VAL A 182 -11.65 23.26 5.73
C VAL A 182 -10.30 22.74 5.25
N GLU A 183 -10.32 21.61 4.53
CA GLU A 183 -9.16 20.98 3.88
C GLU A 183 -8.86 21.56 2.50
N LYS A 184 -9.65 22.56 2.06
CA LYS A 184 -9.56 23.22 0.75
C LYS A 184 -9.43 22.23 -0.41
N CYS A 185 -10.22 21.16 -0.34
CA CYS A 185 -10.22 20.12 -1.35
C CYS A 185 -10.84 20.64 -2.67
N SER A 186 -10.21 20.27 -3.79
CA SER A 186 -10.56 20.67 -5.16
C SER A 186 -11.03 19.49 -6.03
N CYS A 187 -11.44 18.40 -5.39
CA CYS A 187 -11.92 17.17 -6.03
C CYS A 187 -13.42 16.95 -5.79
N ASP A 188 -14.06 16.20 -6.69
CA ASP A 188 -15.43 15.72 -6.51
C ASP A 188 -15.41 14.36 -5.80
N PRO A 189 -16.00 14.23 -4.59
CA PRO A 189 -16.05 12.95 -3.86
C PRO A 189 -16.85 11.84 -4.54
N THR A 190 -17.68 12.17 -5.53
CA THR A 190 -18.44 11.19 -6.30
C THR A 190 -17.57 10.46 -7.32
N ASP A 191 -16.46 11.06 -7.74
CA ASP A 191 -15.46 10.48 -8.64
C ASP A 191 -14.44 9.57 -7.92
N SER A 192 -14.52 9.46 -6.59
CA SER A 192 -13.51 8.76 -5.81
C SER A 192 -13.52 7.25 -6.07
N ILE A 193 -12.34 6.68 -6.31
CA ILE A 193 -12.13 5.29 -6.70
C ILE A 193 -12.53 4.33 -5.59
N ASP A 194 -12.44 4.75 -4.33
CA ASP A 194 -12.76 3.94 -3.15
C ASP A 194 -14.18 3.34 -3.19
N LYS A 195 -15.11 3.98 -3.91
CA LYS A 195 -16.50 3.51 -4.13
C LYS A 195 -16.69 2.61 -5.35
N HIS A 196 -15.68 2.48 -6.21
CA HIS A 196 -15.77 1.69 -7.43
C HIS A 196 -15.52 0.20 -7.16
N TRP A 197 -16.14 -0.69 -7.94
CA TRP A 197 -16.01 -2.15 -7.77
C TRP A 197 -14.58 -2.68 -7.91
N TRP A 198 -13.70 -1.91 -8.55
CA TRP A 198 -12.29 -2.23 -8.76
C TRP A 198 -11.40 -1.82 -7.57
N SER A 199 -11.94 -1.06 -6.61
CA SER A 199 -11.20 -0.68 -5.41
C SER A 199 -11.06 -1.85 -4.45
N CYS A 200 -9.93 -1.87 -3.76
CA CYS A 200 -9.64 -2.78 -2.65
C CYS A 200 -9.75 -2.09 -1.28
N THR A 201 -10.15 -0.82 -1.26
CA THR A 201 -10.27 -0.01 -0.04
C THR A 201 -11.41 -0.51 0.85
N PRO A 202 -12.62 -0.84 0.34
CA PRO A 202 -13.67 -1.41 1.19
C PRO A 202 -13.25 -2.69 1.92
N GLN A 203 -12.53 -3.59 1.25
CA GLN A 203 -12.01 -4.84 1.81
C GLN A 203 -10.93 -4.57 2.87
N PHE A 204 -10.09 -3.56 2.64
CA PHE A 204 -9.10 -3.13 3.63
C PHE A 204 -9.78 -2.60 4.90
N LEU A 205 -10.76 -1.72 4.74
CA LEU A 205 -11.52 -1.11 5.83
C LEU A 205 -12.29 -2.15 6.66
N ASP A 206 -12.94 -3.11 5.99
CA ASP A 206 -13.60 -4.23 6.66
C ASP A 206 -12.61 -5.09 7.47
N LEU A 207 -11.46 -5.43 6.88
CA LEU A 207 -10.44 -6.24 7.55
C LEU A 207 -9.87 -5.60 8.81
N VAL A 208 -9.67 -4.27 8.78
CA VAL A 208 -9.13 -3.51 9.92
C VAL A 208 -10.23 -3.03 10.87
N GLY A 209 -11.51 -3.25 10.54
CA GLY A 209 -12.66 -2.87 11.36
C GLY A 209 -12.81 -1.36 11.53
N LYS A 210 -12.49 -0.57 10.50
CA LYS A 210 -12.51 0.90 10.55
C LYS A 210 -13.28 1.50 9.38
N LYS A 211 -13.79 2.71 9.57
CA LYS A 211 -14.29 3.59 8.52
C LYS A 211 -13.14 4.45 7.97
N SER A 212 -13.30 5.02 6.78
CA SER A 212 -12.32 5.97 6.21
C SER A 212 -12.01 7.12 7.17
N THR A 213 -13.03 7.63 7.88
CA THR A 213 -12.90 8.70 8.87
C THR A 213 -12.02 8.35 10.07
N ASP A 214 -11.84 7.06 10.38
CA ASP A 214 -10.98 6.64 11.50
C ASP A 214 -9.49 6.76 11.18
N PHE A 215 -9.15 7.08 9.92
CA PHE A 215 -7.78 7.32 9.46
C PHE A 215 -7.40 8.80 9.40
N LEU A 216 -8.34 9.71 9.68
CA LEU A 216 -8.09 11.14 9.68
C LEU A 216 -6.98 11.49 10.68
N ILE A 217 -6.01 12.30 10.24
CA ILE A 217 -4.87 12.68 11.09
C ILE A 217 -5.17 13.95 11.89
N THR A 218 -5.81 14.93 11.25
CA THR A 218 -6.16 16.21 11.87
C THR A 218 -7.67 16.37 11.97
N GLU A 219 -8.23 16.32 13.18
CA GLU A 219 -9.54 16.94 13.42
C GLU A 219 -9.32 18.45 13.48
N ARG A 220 -9.41 19.14 12.34
CA ARG A 220 -9.36 20.61 12.34
C ARG A 220 -10.69 21.12 12.93
N ASN A 221 -10.60 21.70 14.13
CA ASN A 221 -11.70 22.40 14.81
C ASN A 221 -12.06 23.72 14.11
#